data_AF-A0A8J5NNU0-F1
#
_entry.id   AF-A0A8J5NNU0-F1
#
_cell.length_a   1.000
_cell.length_b   1.000
_cell.length_c   1.000
_cell.angle_alpha   90.00
_cell.angle_beta   90.00
_cell.angle_gamma   90.00
#
_symmetry.space_group_name_H-M   'P 1'
#
loop_
_entity.id
_entity.type
_entity.pdbx_description
1 polymer ?
#
loop_
_entity_poly.entity_id
_entity_poly.type
_entity_poly.pdbx_seq_one_letter_code
_entity_poly.pdbx_strand_id
1 'polypeptide(L)'
;MTGSPQNNVIQVQVSLLGFTYPFLLDFIHGFSALHLAHLQPEKQRHYHAVADRFHSIGLRALANALHDIDTNNCHAIYAGSVFVCFNIFARGPLPGEYLLFSETGPAIWFQLLKGVKSILGRAGSNIPYTGPFQHLSAGPPEAYQPVSVARGLPPLDWIDHFQRLRDHVICAGDTDAMFDIEALDSLWVCYEATWGGVDGTYQGEAKNQLAFIWTYHLKDEFVLRLQSSKPISLIIFAYFAHLLGTLEHIWFISRWPQHIICGIYSRLNDSHRPWLQWILKATNQQDEN
;
A
#
# COMPACT_ATOMS: atom_id res chain seq x y z
N MET A 1 1.96 22.66 -19.43
CA MET A 1 1.27 22.56 -18.13
C MET A 1 -0.18 22.18 -18.39
N THR A 2 -0.44 20.88 -18.55
CA THR A 2 -1.79 20.35 -18.72
C THR A 2 -1.92 19.24 -17.69
N GLY A 3 -2.27 19.62 -16.46
CA GLY A 3 -2.60 18.64 -15.43
C GLY A 3 -3.81 17.84 -15.90
N SER A 4 -3.74 16.52 -15.78
CA SER A 4 -4.89 15.65 -16.02
C SER A 4 -6.08 16.11 -15.16
N PRO A 5 -7.34 15.90 -15.59
CA PRO A 5 -8.52 16.28 -14.80
C PRO A 5 -8.52 15.70 -13.37
N GLN A 6 -7.82 14.58 -13.13
CA GLN A 6 -7.59 13.99 -11.81
C GLN A 6 -6.68 14.84 -10.89
N ASN A 7 -5.68 15.56 -11.44
CA ASN A 7 -4.83 16.46 -10.65
C ASN A 7 -5.63 17.62 -10.03
N ASN A 8 -6.75 18.01 -10.65
CA ASN A 8 -7.59 19.10 -10.19
C ASN A 8 -8.43 18.71 -8.95
N VAL A 9 -8.82 17.43 -8.85
CA VAL A 9 -9.68 16.89 -7.78
C VAL A 9 -8.96 16.87 -6.43
N ILE A 10 -7.78 16.24 -6.36
CA ILE A 10 -7.03 16.16 -5.09
C ILE A 10 -6.54 17.55 -4.66
N GLN A 11 -5.97 18.33 -5.59
CA GLN A 11 -5.37 19.61 -5.25
C GLN A 11 -6.40 20.67 -4.87
N VAL A 12 -7.53 20.74 -5.56
CA VAL A 12 -8.54 21.79 -5.31
C VAL A 12 -9.60 21.31 -4.32
N GLN A 13 -10.19 20.13 -4.52
CA GLN A 13 -11.34 19.73 -3.70
C GLN A 13 -10.96 19.27 -2.31
N VAL A 14 -9.83 18.57 -2.11
CA VAL A 14 -9.38 18.22 -0.75
C VAL A 14 -9.00 19.48 0.02
N SER A 15 -8.30 20.43 -0.64
CA SER A 15 -7.92 21.71 -0.02
C SER A 15 -9.15 22.53 0.35
N LEU A 16 -10.16 22.60 -0.53
CA LEU A 16 -11.43 23.28 -0.24
C LEU A 16 -12.19 22.60 0.91
N LEU A 17 -12.24 21.27 0.91
CA LEU A 17 -12.85 20.49 1.98
C LEU A 17 -12.12 20.71 3.32
N GLY A 18 -10.81 20.97 3.28
CA GLY A 18 -10.00 21.30 4.44
C GLY A 18 -10.39 22.60 5.14
N PHE A 19 -11.00 23.57 4.45
CA PHE A 19 -11.54 24.76 5.11
C PHE A 19 -12.78 24.46 5.95
N THR A 20 -13.55 23.44 5.58
CA THR A 20 -14.69 22.96 6.37
C THR A 20 -14.24 21.99 7.47
N TYR A 21 -13.22 21.17 7.19
CA TYR A 21 -12.71 20.13 8.08
C TYR A 21 -11.20 20.34 8.34
N PRO A 22 -10.82 21.13 9.36
CA PRO A 22 -9.42 21.56 9.58
C PRO A 22 -8.40 20.43 9.72
N PHE A 23 -8.80 19.25 10.22
CA PHE A 23 -7.92 18.09 10.36
C PHE A 23 -7.35 17.62 9.01
N LEU A 24 -8.06 17.86 7.89
CA LEU A 24 -7.54 17.57 6.55
C LEU A 24 -6.36 18.48 6.22
N LEU A 25 -6.47 19.78 6.54
CA LEU A 25 -5.38 20.71 6.34
C LEU A 25 -4.19 20.28 7.19
N ASP A 26 -4.38 19.88 8.44
CA ASP A 26 -3.27 19.38 9.28
C ASP A 26 -2.53 18.22 8.59
N PHE A 27 -3.24 17.21 8.06
CA PHE A 27 -2.56 16.12 7.36
C PHE A 27 -1.90 16.53 6.04
N ILE A 28 -2.48 17.48 5.29
CA ILE A 28 -1.88 18.04 4.07
C ILE A 28 -0.59 18.79 4.41
N HIS A 29 -0.58 19.59 5.48
CA HIS A 29 0.61 20.29 5.95
C HIS A 29 1.68 19.30 6.43
N GLY A 30 1.28 18.25 7.14
CA GLY A 30 2.19 17.17 7.53
C GLY A 30 2.85 16.51 6.32
N PHE A 31 2.06 16.15 5.32
CA PHE A 31 2.56 15.52 4.09
C PHE A 31 3.46 16.46 3.30
N SER A 32 3.09 17.74 3.22
CA SER A 32 3.87 18.79 2.55
C SER A 32 5.21 19.01 3.26
N ALA A 33 5.23 19.00 4.59
CA ALA A 33 6.46 19.09 5.37
C ALA A 33 7.36 17.87 5.12
N LEU A 34 6.81 16.66 5.05
CA LEU A 34 7.58 15.45 4.71
C LEU A 34 8.16 15.52 3.29
N HIS A 35 7.41 16.05 2.33
CA HIS A 35 7.92 16.30 0.98
C HIS A 35 9.05 17.35 0.99
N LEU A 36 8.93 18.42 1.77
CA LEU A 36 10.03 19.39 1.97
C LEU A 36 11.24 18.73 2.64
N ALA A 37 11.05 17.81 3.59
CA ALA A 37 12.13 17.05 4.20
C ALA A 37 12.88 16.17 3.19
N HIS A 38 12.18 15.68 2.15
CA HIS A 38 12.77 14.95 1.03
C HIS A 38 13.55 15.87 0.08
N LEU A 39 13.00 17.03 -0.25
CA LEU A 39 13.62 18.02 -1.14
C LEU A 39 14.79 18.80 -0.49
N GLN A 40 14.78 18.95 0.83
CA GLN A 40 15.76 19.72 1.62
C GLN A 40 16.35 18.86 2.74
N PRO A 41 17.28 17.93 2.42
CA PRO A 41 17.88 17.02 3.40
C PRO A 41 18.56 17.77 4.58
N GLU A 42 19.09 18.96 4.35
CA GLU A 42 19.75 19.78 5.37
C GLU A 42 18.78 20.29 6.46
N LYS A 43 17.48 20.39 6.14
CA LYS A 43 16.42 20.75 7.08
C LYS A 43 15.51 19.59 7.43
N GLN A 44 15.90 18.36 7.08
CA GLN A 44 15.09 17.17 7.27
C GLN A 44 14.55 17.04 8.71
N ARG A 45 15.40 17.23 9.72
CA ARG A 45 14.99 17.16 11.14
C ARG A 45 13.92 18.20 11.50
N HIS A 46 14.04 19.43 10.98
CA HIS A 46 13.06 20.49 11.22
C HIS A 46 11.72 20.13 10.61
N TYR A 47 11.71 19.71 9.34
CA TYR A 47 10.48 19.39 8.63
C TYR A 47 9.79 18.12 9.16
N HIS A 48 10.55 17.10 9.61
CA HIS A 48 9.96 15.97 10.34
C HIS A 48 9.29 16.40 11.64
N ALA A 49 9.89 17.30 12.41
CA ALA A 49 9.26 17.81 13.63
C ALA A 49 7.97 18.60 13.34
N VAL A 50 7.96 19.37 12.24
CA VAL A 50 6.75 20.06 11.75
C VAL A 50 5.68 19.04 11.35
N ALA A 51 6.06 18.00 10.60
CA ALA A 51 5.14 16.95 10.18
C ALA A 51 4.53 16.20 11.37
N ASP A 52 5.35 15.82 12.36
CA ASP A 52 4.90 15.12 13.57
C ASP A 52 3.90 15.96 14.38
N ARG A 53 4.13 17.28 14.46
CA ARG A 53 3.20 18.21 15.12
C ARG A 53 1.84 18.22 14.43
N PHE A 54 1.82 18.42 13.12
CA PHE A 54 0.56 18.46 12.35
C PHE A 54 -0.14 17.11 12.35
N HIS A 55 0.60 16.01 12.20
CA HIS A 55 0.07 14.66 12.29
C HIS A 55 -0.62 14.40 13.64
N SER A 56 0.00 14.81 14.75
CA SER A 56 -0.56 14.65 16.10
C SER A 56 -1.80 15.50 16.36
N ILE A 57 -1.89 16.70 15.76
CA ILE A 57 -3.08 17.56 15.85
C ILE A 57 -4.21 16.94 15.01
N GLY A 58 -3.93 16.63 13.74
CA GLY A 58 -4.89 16.05 12.81
C GLY A 58 -5.45 14.72 13.30
N LEU A 59 -4.62 13.84 13.88
CA LEU A 59 -5.06 12.53 14.37
C LEU A 59 -6.03 12.63 15.55
N ARG A 60 -5.81 13.58 16.46
CA ARG A 60 -6.75 13.84 17.57
C ARG A 60 -8.08 14.38 17.06
N ALA A 61 -8.04 15.31 16.12
CA ALA A 61 -9.24 15.88 15.54
C ALA A 61 -10.03 14.85 14.70
N LEU A 62 -9.33 14.01 13.93
CA LEU A 62 -9.94 12.89 13.21
C LEU A 62 -10.57 11.88 14.17
N ALA A 63 -9.87 11.52 15.25
CA ALA A 63 -10.40 10.60 16.27
C ALA A 63 -11.71 11.12 16.89
N ASN A 64 -11.83 12.44 17.12
CA ASN A 64 -13.06 13.05 17.59
C ASN A 64 -14.16 12.99 16.51
N ALA A 65 -13.83 13.29 15.26
CA ALA A 65 -14.78 13.24 14.14
C ALA A 65 -15.34 11.83 13.88
N LEU A 66 -14.57 10.77 14.22
CA LEU A 66 -15.01 9.38 14.10
C LEU A 66 -16.14 8.98 15.05
N HIS A 67 -16.38 9.75 16.12
CA HIS A 67 -17.46 9.46 17.06
C HIS A 67 -18.84 9.61 16.41
N ASP A 68 -19.03 10.67 15.64
CA ASP A 68 -20.31 11.08 15.04
C ASP A 68 -20.25 11.01 13.50
N ILE A 69 -19.89 9.84 12.95
CA ILE A 69 -19.91 9.63 11.49
C ILE A 69 -21.34 9.78 10.94
N ASP A 70 -21.49 10.62 9.92
CA ASP A 70 -22.71 10.80 9.15
C ASP A 70 -22.41 10.95 7.65
N THR A 71 -23.44 11.14 6.84
CA THR A 71 -23.30 11.31 5.38
C THR A 71 -22.60 12.61 4.97
N ASN A 72 -22.51 13.61 5.86
CA ASN A 72 -21.92 14.91 5.56
C ASN A 72 -20.40 14.92 5.81
N ASN A 73 -19.95 14.21 6.84
CA ASN A 73 -18.54 14.20 7.26
C ASN A 73 -17.76 12.96 6.79
N CYS A 74 -18.44 11.90 6.34
CA CYS A 74 -17.79 10.65 5.94
C CYS A 74 -16.72 10.83 4.85
N HIS A 75 -16.96 11.72 3.88
CA HIS A 75 -15.99 12.05 2.82
C HIS A 75 -14.70 12.65 3.38
N ALA A 76 -14.83 13.58 4.33
CA ALA A 76 -13.69 14.23 4.96
C ALA A 76 -12.94 13.26 5.86
N ILE A 77 -13.65 12.43 6.62
CA ILE A 77 -13.05 11.39 7.47
C ILE A 77 -12.30 10.37 6.61
N TYR A 78 -12.89 9.92 5.49
CA TYR A 78 -12.24 9.03 4.55
C TYR A 78 -10.98 9.67 3.96
N ALA A 79 -11.08 10.89 3.41
CA ALA A 79 -9.93 11.60 2.88
C ALA A 79 -8.83 11.80 3.92
N GLY A 80 -9.19 12.16 5.16
CA GLY A 80 -8.24 12.31 6.26
C GLY A 80 -7.54 11.01 6.57
N SER A 81 -8.25 9.90 6.57
CA SER A 81 -7.68 8.57 6.79
C SER A 81 -6.72 8.15 5.67
N VAL A 82 -7.04 8.47 4.40
CA VAL A 82 -6.12 8.28 3.27
C VAL A 82 -4.86 9.12 3.44
N PHE A 83 -4.99 10.38 3.85
CA PHE A 83 -3.85 11.24 4.13
C PHE A 83 -3.01 10.77 5.33
N VAL A 84 -3.61 10.15 6.35
CA VAL A 84 -2.85 9.50 7.43
C VAL A 84 -1.95 8.40 6.85
N CYS A 85 -2.48 7.55 5.97
CA CYS A 85 -1.67 6.53 5.28
C CYS A 85 -0.54 7.17 4.47
N PHE A 86 -0.82 8.23 3.70
CA PHE A 86 0.21 8.94 2.94
C PHE A 86 1.30 9.55 3.82
N ASN A 87 0.94 10.13 4.97
CA ASN A 87 1.91 10.67 5.92
C ASN A 87 2.83 9.57 6.46
N ILE A 88 2.32 8.35 6.72
CA ILE A 88 3.15 7.22 7.17
C ILE A 88 4.16 6.82 6.09
N PHE A 89 3.71 6.66 4.84
CA PHE A 89 4.61 6.34 3.75
C PHE A 89 5.66 7.44 3.53
N ALA A 90 5.24 8.71 3.54
CA ALA A 90 6.09 9.87 3.35
C ALA A 90 7.15 10.05 4.46
N ARG A 91 6.82 9.71 5.70
CA ARG A 91 7.79 9.65 6.80
C ARG A 91 8.86 8.61 6.50
N GLY A 92 8.40 7.51 5.89
CA GLY A 92 9.21 6.44 5.36
C GLY A 92 9.53 5.37 6.39
N PRO A 93 10.26 4.34 5.95
CA PRO A 93 10.54 3.20 6.79
C PRO A 93 11.40 3.58 8.00
N LEU A 94 11.05 3.00 9.15
CA LEU A 94 11.86 3.06 10.37
C LEU A 94 12.48 1.68 10.62
N PRO A 95 13.68 1.60 11.21
CA PRO A 95 14.23 0.34 11.68
C PRO A 95 13.22 -0.40 12.57
N GLY A 96 13.01 -1.69 12.28
CA GLY A 96 12.05 -2.52 13.00
C GLY A 96 10.58 -2.38 12.55
N GLU A 97 10.25 -1.48 11.62
CA GLU A 97 8.88 -1.27 11.12
C GLU A 97 8.79 -1.63 9.63
N TYR A 98 8.01 -2.66 9.27
CA TYR A 98 8.00 -3.24 7.91
C TYR A 98 6.59 -3.24 7.30
N LEU A 99 5.81 -2.18 7.56
CA LEU A 99 4.47 -1.92 7.05
C LEU A 99 3.37 -2.87 7.57
N LEU A 100 3.47 -4.19 7.34
CA LEU A 100 2.49 -5.19 7.79
C LEU A 100 2.92 -5.94 9.05
N PHE A 101 4.18 -5.85 9.43
CA PHE A 101 4.69 -6.40 10.70
C PHE A 101 5.76 -5.47 11.28
N SER A 102 6.01 -5.58 12.58
CA SER A 102 7.09 -4.84 13.24
C SER A 102 7.79 -5.66 14.32
N GLU A 103 8.93 -5.19 14.83
CA GLU A 103 9.62 -5.80 15.96
C GLU A 103 8.97 -5.49 17.31
N THR A 104 8.24 -4.39 17.39
CA THR A 104 7.78 -3.79 18.66
C THR A 104 6.31 -4.09 18.96
N GLY A 105 5.55 -4.60 17.99
CA GLY A 105 4.16 -4.97 18.19
C GLY A 105 3.36 -5.02 16.88
N PRO A 106 2.03 -4.93 16.96
CA PRO A 106 1.18 -4.90 15.76
C PRO A 106 1.52 -3.71 14.87
N ALA A 107 1.61 -3.95 13.56
CA ALA A 107 1.92 -2.90 12.61
C ALA A 107 0.81 -1.83 12.54
N ILE A 108 1.19 -0.59 12.83
CA ILE A 108 0.28 0.57 12.91
C ILE A 108 -0.48 0.76 11.60
N TRP A 109 0.22 0.61 10.47
CA TRP A 109 -0.36 0.83 9.15
C TRP A 109 -1.52 -0.14 8.86
N PHE A 110 -1.39 -1.41 9.24
CA PHE A 110 -2.48 -2.37 9.05
C PHE A 110 -3.70 -2.06 9.92
N GLN A 111 -3.49 -1.58 11.16
CA GLN A 111 -4.59 -1.12 12.01
C GLN A 111 -5.31 0.09 11.41
N LEU A 112 -4.57 1.01 10.79
CA LEU A 112 -5.17 2.15 10.09
C LEU A 112 -5.98 1.71 8.87
N LEU A 113 -5.48 0.74 8.11
CA LEU A 113 -6.23 0.16 6.99
C LEU A 113 -7.55 -0.46 7.46
N LYS A 114 -7.54 -1.16 8.60
CA LYS A 114 -8.76 -1.67 9.24
C LYS A 114 -9.69 -0.54 9.69
N GLY A 115 -9.15 0.56 10.20
CA GLY A 115 -9.91 1.78 10.48
C GLY A 115 -10.62 2.31 9.24
N VAL A 116 -9.91 2.45 8.12
CA VAL A 116 -10.48 2.87 6.82
C VAL A 116 -11.60 1.92 6.37
N LYS A 117 -11.39 0.60 6.45
CA LYS A 117 -12.42 -0.41 6.13
C LYS A 117 -13.68 -0.24 6.99
N SER A 118 -13.50 -0.02 8.29
CA SER A 118 -14.61 0.19 9.23
C SER A 118 -15.41 1.44 8.89
N ILE A 119 -14.72 2.54 8.54
CA ILE A 119 -15.35 3.80 8.12
C ILE A 119 -16.17 3.59 6.84
N LEU A 120 -15.61 2.91 5.84
CA LEU A 120 -16.31 2.56 4.60
C LEU A 120 -17.54 1.69 4.86
N GLY A 121 -17.44 0.71 5.76
CA GLY A 121 -18.56 -0.16 6.15
C GLY A 121 -19.69 0.60 6.86
N ARG A 122 -19.36 1.58 7.71
CA ARG A 122 -20.36 2.39 8.43
C ARG A 122 -21.01 3.45 7.55
N ALA A 123 -20.23 4.09 6.67
CA ALA A 123 -20.72 5.12 5.76
C ALA A 123 -21.44 4.55 4.53
N GLY A 124 -21.21 3.28 4.18
CA GLY A 124 -21.65 2.64 2.94
C GLY A 124 -20.56 2.72 1.86
N SER A 125 -20.24 1.58 1.23
CA SER A 125 -19.05 1.40 0.37
C SER A 125 -18.90 2.41 -0.78
N ASN A 126 -20.01 2.95 -1.27
CA ASN A 126 -20.04 3.90 -2.39
C ASN A 126 -20.11 5.36 -1.94
N ILE A 127 -20.42 5.62 -0.67
CA ILE A 127 -20.74 6.96 -0.19
C ILE A 127 -19.49 7.84 -0.13
N PRO A 128 -18.33 7.42 0.40
CA PRO A 128 -17.11 8.25 0.40
C PRO A 128 -16.65 8.67 -0.99
N TYR A 129 -17.05 7.89 -1.99
CA TYR A 129 -16.79 8.10 -3.40
C TYR A 129 -17.90 8.90 -4.12
N THR A 130 -18.83 9.50 -3.39
CA THR A 130 -19.77 10.48 -3.95
C THR A 130 -19.27 11.91 -3.70
N GLY A 131 -19.89 12.90 -4.36
CA GLY A 131 -19.49 14.31 -4.21
C GLY A 131 -18.08 14.61 -4.76
N PRO A 132 -17.21 15.33 -4.03
CA PRO A 132 -15.89 15.75 -4.54
C PRO A 132 -15.00 14.55 -4.92
N PHE A 133 -15.13 13.41 -4.25
CA PHE A 133 -14.30 12.23 -4.56
C PHE A 133 -14.87 11.33 -5.66
N GLN A 134 -15.95 11.74 -6.34
CA GLN A 134 -16.57 10.97 -7.41
C GLN A 134 -15.62 10.60 -8.55
N HIS A 135 -14.68 11.49 -8.88
CA HIS A 135 -13.69 11.23 -9.93
C HIS A 135 -12.52 10.34 -9.46
N LEU A 136 -12.39 10.09 -8.15
CA LEU A 136 -11.49 9.07 -7.60
C LEU A 136 -12.13 7.67 -7.61
N SER A 137 -13.46 7.61 -7.77
CA SER A 137 -14.24 6.38 -7.67
C SER A 137 -14.20 5.46 -8.88
N ALA A 138 -13.80 5.94 -10.05
CA ALA A 138 -14.02 5.18 -11.28
C ALA A 138 -12.94 5.47 -12.33
N GLY A 139 -11.91 4.64 -12.33
CA GLY A 139 -11.39 4.13 -13.61
C GLY A 139 -12.46 3.24 -14.28
N PRO A 140 -12.22 2.74 -15.50
CA PRO A 140 -13.10 1.74 -16.07
C PRO A 140 -13.26 0.56 -15.09
N PRO A 141 -14.44 -0.08 -14.99
CA PRO A 141 -14.65 -1.19 -14.06
C PRO A 141 -13.68 -2.35 -14.35
N GLU A 142 -13.33 -2.49 -15.62
CA GLU A 142 -12.41 -3.49 -16.14
C GLU A 142 -11.15 -2.82 -16.67
N ALA A 143 -10.02 -3.48 -16.49
CA ALA A 143 -8.81 -3.13 -17.22
C ALA A 143 -8.72 -3.99 -18.49
N TYR A 144 -8.30 -3.36 -19.58
CA TYR A 144 -8.20 -4.00 -20.90
C TYR A 144 -6.75 -4.35 -21.29
N GLN A 145 -5.79 -4.04 -20.43
CA GLN A 145 -4.39 -4.39 -20.60
C GLN A 145 -3.66 -4.43 -19.25
N PRO A 146 -2.55 -5.18 -19.13
CA PRO A 146 -1.71 -5.17 -17.93
C PRO A 146 -1.06 -3.81 -17.66
N VAL A 147 -0.74 -3.56 -16.39
CA VAL A 147 0.00 -2.34 -15.98
C VAL A 147 1.37 -2.25 -16.64
N SER A 148 2.04 -3.38 -16.86
CA SER A 148 3.35 -3.47 -17.51
C SER A 148 3.32 -2.91 -18.92
N VAL A 149 2.29 -3.22 -19.69
CA VAL A 149 2.07 -2.68 -21.03
C VAL A 149 1.81 -1.18 -20.96
N ALA A 150 0.93 -0.75 -20.05
CA ALA A 150 0.56 0.65 -19.91
C ALA A 150 1.72 1.57 -19.46
N ARG A 151 2.64 1.03 -18.64
CA ARG A 151 3.74 1.78 -18.01
C ARG A 151 5.12 1.44 -18.57
N GLY A 152 5.22 0.51 -19.53
CA GLY A 152 6.48 0.06 -20.10
C GLY A 152 7.36 -0.69 -19.10
N LEU A 153 6.79 -1.47 -18.19
CA LEU A 153 7.58 -2.27 -17.25
C LEU A 153 8.20 -3.47 -17.97
N PRO A 154 9.40 -3.93 -17.57
CA PRO A 154 10.01 -5.13 -18.15
C PRO A 154 9.12 -6.37 -18.02
N PRO A 155 9.19 -7.29 -19.00
CA PRO A 155 8.49 -8.56 -18.91
C PRO A 155 9.03 -9.38 -17.72
N LEU A 156 8.14 -10.12 -17.07
CA LEU A 156 8.47 -10.92 -15.90
C LEU A 156 7.86 -12.31 -16.02
N ASP A 157 8.69 -13.34 -15.89
CA ASP A 157 8.23 -14.72 -15.81
C ASP A 157 7.88 -15.09 -14.36
N TRP A 158 6.69 -14.68 -13.94
CA TRP A 158 6.21 -14.79 -12.56
C TRP A 158 5.37 -16.05 -12.29
N ILE A 159 4.70 -16.58 -13.32
CA ILE A 159 3.69 -17.65 -13.20
C ILE A 159 4.30 -18.92 -12.57
N ASP A 160 5.41 -19.41 -13.13
CA ASP A 160 6.09 -20.60 -12.63
C ASP A 160 6.59 -20.42 -11.20
N HIS A 161 7.09 -19.23 -10.86
CA HIS A 161 7.57 -18.92 -9.51
C HIS A 161 6.44 -18.91 -8.47
N PHE A 162 5.26 -18.41 -8.82
CA PHE A 162 4.07 -18.46 -7.95
C PHE A 162 3.56 -19.89 -7.78
N GLN A 163 3.51 -20.68 -8.85
CA GLN A 163 3.08 -22.08 -8.79
C GLN A 163 4.01 -22.91 -7.90
N ARG A 164 5.33 -22.78 -8.08
CA ARG A 164 6.32 -23.44 -7.21
C ARG A 164 6.19 -23.01 -5.75
N LEU A 165 5.93 -21.73 -5.48
CA LEU A 165 5.73 -21.26 -4.10
C LEU A 165 4.46 -21.88 -3.51
N ARG A 166 3.37 -21.93 -4.27
CA ARG A 166 2.11 -22.54 -3.85
C ARG A 166 2.28 -24.02 -3.51
N ASP A 167 2.98 -24.77 -4.36
CA ASP A 167 3.31 -26.18 -4.11
C ASP A 167 4.18 -26.34 -2.86
N HIS A 168 5.14 -25.44 -2.65
CA HIS A 168 5.97 -25.43 -1.45
C HIS A 168 5.13 -25.19 -0.18
N VAL A 169 4.15 -24.28 -0.21
CA VAL A 169 3.24 -24.04 0.92
C VAL A 169 2.43 -25.29 1.25
N ILE A 170 1.91 -25.98 0.23
CA ILE A 170 1.12 -27.22 0.40
C ILE A 170 1.99 -28.34 0.98
N CYS A 171 3.21 -28.52 0.44
CA CYS A 171 4.12 -29.58 0.89
C CYS A 171 4.71 -29.33 2.29
N ALA A 172 4.75 -28.09 2.76
CA ALA A 172 5.28 -27.76 4.08
C ALA A 172 4.45 -28.36 5.24
N GLY A 173 3.19 -28.74 4.99
CA GLY A 173 2.35 -29.44 5.96
C GLY A 173 1.98 -28.61 7.19
N ASP A 174 2.04 -27.27 7.11
CA ASP A 174 1.58 -26.38 8.17
C ASP A 174 0.05 -26.44 8.28
N THR A 175 -0.47 -26.62 9.50
CA THR A 175 -1.91 -26.69 9.77
C THR A 175 -2.64 -25.41 9.33
N ASP A 176 -1.95 -24.28 9.40
CA ASP A 176 -2.48 -22.96 9.05
C ASP A 176 -2.04 -22.48 7.66
N ALA A 177 -1.52 -23.39 6.81
CA ALA A 177 -1.09 -23.09 5.45
C ALA A 177 -2.18 -22.46 4.58
N MET A 178 -3.47 -22.70 4.89
CA MET A 178 -4.60 -22.13 4.16
C MET A 178 -4.55 -20.60 4.11
N PHE A 179 -4.13 -19.93 5.19
CA PHE A 179 -4.06 -18.45 5.21
C PHE A 179 -2.95 -17.92 4.30
N ASP A 180 -1.84 -18.65 4.16
CA ASP A 180 -0.77 -18.32 3.22
C ASP A 180 -1.22 -18.58 1.77
N ILE A 181 -1.95 -19.68 1.53
CA ILE A 181 -2.50 -19.99 0.21
C ILE A 181 -3.50 -18.91 -0.24
N GLU A 182 -4.43 -18.51 0.62
CA GLU A 182 -5.39 -17.44 0.31
C GLU A 182 -4.70 -16.09 0.04
N ALA A 183 -3.68 -15.75 0.83
CA ALA A 183 -2.90 -14.53 0.62
C ALA A 183 -2.11 -14.59 -0.70
N LEU A 184 -1.55 -15.76 -1.05
CA LEU A 184 -0.83 -15.97 -2.30
C LEU A 184 -1.76 -15.94 -3.52
N ASP A 185 -2.91 -16.62 -3.44
CA ASP A 185 -3.92 -16.68 -4.52
C ASP A 185 -4.52 -15.29 -4.78
N SER A 186 -4.71 -14.46 -3.75
CA SER A 186 -5.12 -13.05 -3.95
C SER A 186 -3.99 -12.15 -4.49
N LEU A 187 -2.72 -12.46 -4.17
CA LEU A 187 -1.58 -11.74 -4.73
C LEU A 187 -1.38 -12.08 -6.22
N TRP A 188 -1.66 -13.32 -6.61
CA TRP A 188 -1.65 -13.77 -8.01
C TRP A 188 -2.48 -12.85 -8.89
N VAL A 189 -3.70 -12.51 -8.47
CA VAL A 189 -4.59 -11.63 -9.23
C VAL A 189 -3.97 -10.24 -9.44
N CYS A 190 -3.23 -9.72 -8.47
CA CYS A 190 -2.53 -8.43 -8.59
C CYS A 190 -1.34 -8.52 -9.56
N TYR A 191 -0.63 -9.65 -9.55
CA TYR A 191 0.46 -9.92 -10.49
C TYR A 191 -0.05 -10.10 -11.91
N GLU A 192 -1.16 -10.81 -12.10
CA GLU A 192 -1.84 -10.95 -13.39
C GLU A 192 -2.32 -9.60 -13.92
N ALA A 193 -2.91 -8.76 -13.04
CA ALA A 193 -3.29 -7.40 -13.41
C ALA A 193 -2.08 -6.51 -13.78
N THR A 194 -0.91 -6.81 -13.22
CA THR A 194 0.31 -6.02 -13.42
C THR A 194 1.11 -6.47 -14.63
N TRP A 195 1.42 -7.77 -14.76
CA TRP A 195 2.28 -8.31 -15.81
C TRP A 195 1.54 -9.13 -16.88
N GLY A 196 0.26 -9.42 -16.68
CA GLY A 196 -0.56 -10.25 -17.59
C GLY A 196 -0.55 -11.72 -17.21
N GLY A 197 -1.56 -12.45 -17.69
CA GLY A 197 -1.67 -13.90 -17.58
C GLY A 197 -0.78 -14.65 -18.57
N VAL A 198 -1.07 -15.94 -18.79
CA VAL A 198 -0.29 -16.83 -19.68
C VAL A 198 -0.25 -16.31 -21.12
N ASP A 199 -1.32 -15.65 -21.56
CA ASP A 199 -1.45 -15.04 -22.89
C ASP A 199 -0.90 -13.61 -22.96
N GLY A 200 -0.34 -13.09 -21.86
CA GLY A 200 0.16 -11.73 -21.74
C GLY A 200 -0.94 -10.66 -21.65
N THR A 201 -2.21 -11.05 -21.48
CA THR A 201 -3.33 -10.12 -21.38
C THR A 201 -3.90 -10.05 -19.97
N TYR A 202 -4.75 -9.05 -19.71
CA TYR A 202 -5.54 -8.96 -18.49
C TYR A 202 -6.90 -8.36 -18.83
N GLN A 203 -7.97 -9.08 -18.45
CA GLN A 203 -9.37 -8.69 -18.62
C GLN A 203 -10.14 -8.90 -17.31
N GLY A 204 -9.64 -8.32 -16.23
CA GLY A 204 -10.25 -8.40 -14.91
C GLY A 204 -10.59 -7.02 -14.33
N GLU A 205 -10.99 -7.00 -13.06
CA GLU A 205 -11.33 -5.76 -12.38
C GLU A 205 -10.14 -4.80 -12.33
N ALA A 206 -10.37 -3.52 -12.67
CA ALA A 206 -9.31 -2.51 -12.69
C ALA A 206 -8.70 -2.25 -11.30
N LYS A 207 -9.48 -2.47 -10.22
CA LYS A 207 -9.00 -2.33 -8.84
C LYS A 207 -7.79 -3.22 -8.53
N ASN A 208 -7.64 -4.35 -9.22
CA ASN A 208 -6.53 -5.28 -9.02
C ASN A 208 -5.19 -4.72 -9.52
N GLN A 209 -5.22 -3.67 -10.34
CA GLN A 209 -4.02 -2.93 -10.76
C GLN A 209 -3.48 -1.98 -9.68
N LEU A 210 -4.25 -1.72 -8.62
CA LEU A 210 -3.81 -0.89 -7.51
C LEU A 210 -2.96 -1.75 -6.57
N ALA A 211 -1.65 -1.50 -6.47
CA ALA A 211 -0.74 -2.34 -5.68
C ALA A 211 -1.24 -2.62 -4.24
N PHE A 212 -1.85 -1.61 -3.59
CA PHE A 212 -2.36 -1.75 -2.22
C PHE A 212 -3.66 -2.54 -2.09
N ILE A 213 -4.36 -2.88 -3.17
CA ILE A 213 -5.60 -3.66 -3.11
C ILE A 213 -5.41 -5.01 -2.43
N TRP A 214 -4.24 -5.64 -2.61
CA TRP A 214 -3.89 -6.89 -1.96
C TRP A 214 -3.96 -6.77 -0.43
N THR A 215 -3.37 -5.71 0.13
CA THR A 215 -3.39 -5.46 1.58
C THR A 215 -4.81 -5.26 2.13
N TYR A 216 -5.73 -4.78 1.28
CA TYR A 216 -7.15 -4.62 1.62
C TYR A 216 -7.89 -5.96 1.71
N HIS A 217 -7.40 -7.02 1.06
CA HIS A 217 -8.00 -8.36 1.11
C HIS A 217 -7.38 -9.27 2.18
N LEU A 218 -6.25 -8.86 2.79
CA LEU A 218 -5.59 -9.66 3.82
C LEU A 218 -6.48 -9.85 5.06
N LYS A 219 -6.51 -11.11 5.52
CA LYS A 219 -7.11 -11.52 6.78
C LYS A 219 -6.15 -11.29 7.95
N ASP A 220 -6.70 -11.13 9.15
CA ASP A 220 -5.91 -10.89 10.37
C ASP A 220 -4.94 -12.06 10.65
N GLU A 221 -5.36 -13.28 10.35
CA GLU A 221 -4.59 -14.51 10.59
C GLU A 221 -3.29 -14.53 9.78
N PHE A 222 -3.31 -14.13 8.52
CA PHE A 222 -2.09 -14.00 7.71
C PHE A 222 -1.15 -12.93 8.28
N VAL A 223 -1.68 -11.79 8.72
CA VAL A 223 -0.88 -10.72 9.32
C VAL A 223 -0.27 -11.16 10.66
N LEU A 224 -0.99 -11.95 11.46
CA LEU A 224 -0.45 -12.55 12.68
C LEU A 224 0.70 -13.52 12.38
N ARG A 225 0.64 -14.25 11.26
CA ARG A 225 1.74 -15.11 10.80
C ARG A 225 2.97 -14.30 10.37
N LEU A 226 2.78 -13.16 9.70
CA LEU A 226 3.86 -12.19 9.41
C LEU A 226 4.50 -11.66 10.70
N GLN A 227 3.67 -11.24 11.66
CA GLN A 227 4.13 -10.76 12.96
C GLN A 227 4.91 -11.84 13.72
N SER A 228 4.50 -13.10 13.58
CA SER A 228 5.18 -14.27 14.13
C SER A 228 6.39 -14.73 13.31
N SER A 229 6.80 -13.96 12.29
CA SER A 229 7.93 -14.25 11.41
C SER A 229 7.87 -15.64 10.75
N LYS A 230 6.67 -16.10 10.37
CA LYS A 230 6.52 -17.37 9.64
C LYS A 230 7.22 -17.27 8.28
N PRO A 231 8.16 -18.18 7.94
CA PRO A 231 8.99 -18.04 6.74
C PRO A 231 8.20 -17.90 5.44
N ILE A 232 7.16 -18.72 5.25
CA ILE A 232 6.33 -18.70 4.04
C ILE A 232 5.56 -17.39 3.92
N SER A 233 4.92 -16.93 5.00
CA SER A 233 4.20 -15.66 5.01
C SER A 233 5.14 -14.50 4.69
N LEU A 234 6.35 -14.50 5.26
CA LEU A 234 7.37 -13.49 4.95
C LEU A 234 7.79 -13.53 3.48
N ILE A 235 7.96 -14.72 2.87
CA ILE A 235 8.25 -14.85 1.44
C ILE A 235 7.11 -14.25 0.61
N ILE A 236 5.84 -14.59 0.91
CA ILE A 236 4.68 -14.02 0.20
C ILE A 236 4.67 -12.49 0.32
N PHE A 237 5.00 -11.95 1.50
CA PHE A 237 5.07 -10.51 1.68
C PHE A 237 6.25 -9.86 0.92
N ALA A 238 7.36 -10.58 0.71
CA ALA A 238 8.43 -10.12 -0.17
C ALA A 238 7.96 -10.01 -1.64
N TYR A 239 7.07 -10.89 -2.10
CA TYR A 239 6.46 -10.79 -3.43
C TYR A 239 5.56 -9.55 -3.52
N PHE A 240 4.85 -9.18 -2.44
CA PHE A 240 4.16 -7.90 -2.39
C PHE A 240 5.14 -6.72 -2.42
N ALA A 241 6.26 -6.79 -1.71
CA ALA A 241 7.29 -5.74 -1.73
C ALA A 241 7.84 -5.53 -3.15
N HIS A 242 8.04 -6.61 -3.92
CA HIS A 242 8.39 -6.52 -5.35
C HIS A 242 7.30 -5.83 -6.19
N LEU A 243 6.02 -6.17 -5.98
CA LEU A 243 4.91 -5.47 -6.64
C LEU A 243 4.89 -3.98 -6.27
N LEU A 244 5.18 -3.64 -5.01
CA LEU A 244 5.30 -2.27 -4.53
C LEU A 244 6.48 -1.53 -5.20
N GLY A 245 7.53 -2.26 -5.59
CA GLY A 245 8.67 -1.78 -6.39
C GLY A 245 8.26 -1.09 -7.69
N THR A 246 7.17 -1.54 -8.31
CA THR A 246 6.62 -0.89 -9.51
C THR A 246 6.19 0.57 -9.27
N LEU A 247 6.06 0.99 -8.01
CA LEU A 247 5.69 2.34 -7.59
C LEU A 247 6.86 3.19 -7.09
N GLU A 248 8.12 2.77 -7.27
CA GLU A 248 9.29 3.49 -6.73
C GLU A 248 9.49 4.91 -7.27
N HIS A 249 9.01 5.19 -8.50
CA HIS A 249 8.91 6.55 -9.06
C HIS A 249 8.09 7.52 -8.20
N ILE A 250 7.26 7.03 -7.28
CA ILE A 250 6.55 7.83 -6.28
C ILE A 250 7.49 8.06 -5.09
N TRP A 251 7.88 9.31 -4.87
CA TRP A 251 8.92 9.68 -3.90
C TRP A 251 8.72 9.08 -2.50
N PHE A 252 7.49 9.03 -1.99
CA PHE A 252 7.17 8.52 -0.66
C PHE A 252 7.08 6.98 -0.58
N ILE A 253 7.08 6.27 -1.72
CA ILE A 253 7.10 4.80 -1.78
C ILE A 253 8.51 4.26 -1.99
N SER A 254 9.37 4.98 -2.73
CA SER A 254 10.71 4.58 -3.15
C SER A 254 11.54 3.72 -2.16
N ARG A 255 11.53 4.04 -0.87
CA ARG A 255 12.35 3.34 0.14
C ARG A 255 11.71 2.08 0.74
N TRP A 256 10.41 1.89 0.57
CA TRP A 256 9.66 0.83 1.23
C TRP A 256 9.94 -0.59 0.68
N PRO A 257 9.95 -0.83 -0.64
CA PRO A 257 10.22 -2.16 -1.20
C PRO A 257 11.52 -2.76 -0.67
N GLN A 258 12.63 -2.02 -0.82
CA GLN A 258 13.94 -2.47 -0.38
C GLN A 258 14.00 -2.67 1.14
N HIS A 259 13.42 -1.75 1.93
CA HIS A 259 13.40 -1.88 3.39
C HIS A 259 12.66 -3.13 3.85
N ILE A 260 11.52 -3.44 3.25
CA ILE A 260 10.74 -4.65 3.54
C ILE A 260 11.54 -5.90 3.18
N ILE A 261 12.12 -5.96 1.98
CA ILE A 261 12.90 -7.11 1.51
C ILE A 261 14.13 -7.35 2.41
N CYS A 262 14.88 -6.30 2.79
CA CYS A 262 16.00 -6.41 3.71
C CYS A 262 15.55 -6.91 5.10
N GLY A 263 14.44 -6.39 5.61
CA GLY A 263 13.82 -6.85 6.85
C GLY A 263 13.49 -8.32 6.84
N ILE A 264 12.88 -8.80 5.75
CA ILE A 264 12.52 -10.21 5.56
C ILE A 264 13.78 -11.07 5.43
N TYR A 265 14.75 -10.66 4.62
CA TYR A 265 16.00 -11.41 4.40
C TYR A 265 16.73 -11.69 5.71
N SER A 266 16.78 -10.70 6.62
CA SER A 266 17.43 -10.85 7.93
C SER A 266 16.77 -11.89 8.85
N ARG A 267 15.49 -12.22 8.61
CA ARG A 267 14.68 -13.16 9.41
C ARG A 267 14.58 -14.55 8.82
N LEU A 268 14.95 -14.72 7.55
CA LEU A 268 14.90 -16.00 6.86
C LEU A 268 16.22 -16.78 7.03
N ASN A 269 16.07 -18.06 7.31
CA ASN A 269 17.15 -19.04 7.27
C ASN A 269 17.62 -19.30 5.83
N ASP A 270 18.83 -19.85 5.67
CA ASP A 270 19.45 -20.11 4.37
C ASP A 270 18.61 -20.97 3.43
N SER A 271 17.80 -21.89 3.95
CA SER A 271 16.91 -22.74 3.15
C SER A 271 15.81 -21.97 2.40
N HIS A 272 15.42 -20.79 2.89
CA HIS A 272 14.33 -19.98 2.35
C HIS A 272 14.82 -18.80 1.49
N ARG A 273 16.08 -18.40 1.63
CA ARG A 273 16.69 -17.29 0.89
C ARG A 273 16.66 -17.44 -0.64
N PRO A 274 16.70 -18.66 -1.25
CA PRO A 274 16.57 -18.80 -2.70
C PRO A 274 15.27 -18.18 -3.27
N TRP A 275 14.17 -18.19 -2.51
CA TRP A 275 12.92 -17.54 -2.92
C TRP A 275 13.06 -16.02 -3.07
N LEU A 276 13.86 -15.38 -2.21
CA LEU A 276 14.14 -13.95 -2.30
C LEU A 276 15.14 -13.62 -3.42
N GLN A 277 16.03 -14.54 -3.79
CA GLN A 277 16.99 -14.29 -4.87
C GLN A 277 16.29 -14.06 -6.22
N TRP A 278 15.18 -14.75 -6.48
CA TRP A 278 14.38 -14.49 -7.66
C TRP A 278 13.82 -13.06 -7.66
N ILE A 279 13.24 -12.64 -6.53
CA ILE A 279 12.70 -11.28 -6.35
C ILE A 279 13.78 -10.22 -6.60
N LEU A 280 14.96 -10.39 -5.97
CA LEU A 280 16.07 -9.45 -6.12
C LEU A 280 16.56 -9.35 -7.57
N LYS A 281 16.59 -10.47 -8.30
CA LYS A 281 16.92 -10.46 -9.74
C LYS A 281 15.85 -9.74 -10.56
N ALA A 282 14.57 -9.97 -10.24
CA ALA A 282 13.45 -9.31 -10.90
C ALA A 282 13.46 -7.78 -10.67
N THR A 283 13.82 -7.33 -9.46
CA THR A 283 13.99 -5.90 -9.16
C THR A 283 15.17 -5.29 -9.92
N ASN A 284 16.35 -5.93 -9.94
CA ASN A 284 17.51 -5.37 -10.66
C ASN A 284 17.29 -5.25 -12.17
N GLN A 285 16.49 -6.15 -12.77
CA GLN A 285 16.10 -6.05 -14.18
C GLN A 285 15.18 -4.86 -14.48
N GLN A 286 14.55 -4.27 -13.46
CA GLN A 286 13.75 -3.03 -13.58
C GLN A 286 14.61 -1.77 -13.58
N ASP A 287 15.79 -1.79 -12.96
CA ASP A 287 16.69 -0.62 -12.87
C ASP A 287 17.60 -0.44 -14.10
N GLU A 288 17.77 -1.48 -14.92
CA GLU A 288 18.70 -1.50 -16.07
C GLU A 288 18.09 -1.02 -17.41
N ASN A 289 16.79 -0.69 -17.46
CA ASN A 289 16.07 -0.23 -18.67
C ASN A 289 15.41 1.15 -18.48
#